data_AF-A0A3A9FRB9-F1
#
_entry.id   AF-A0A3A9FRB9-F1
#
_cell.length_a   1.000
_cell.length_b   1.000
_cell.length_c   1.000
_cell.angle_alpha   90.00
_cell.angle_beta   90.00
_cell.angle_gamma   90.00
#
_symmetry.space_group_name_H-M   'P 1'
#
loop_
_entity.id
_entity.type
_entity.pdbx_description
1 polymer ?
#
loop_
_entity_poly.entity_id
_entity_poly.type
_entity_poly.pdbx_seq_one_letter_code
_entity_poly.pdbx_strand_id
1 'polypeptide(L)'
;MYEFPNLEGHRKKEEALLFVKEIGMSPVRIQELEGAKHIFSHKEWQMIGYMIRVEELGVEEQEGLIFAHSKEMEERYPIPTAFGAYTKYMKIRLGNEKYEQKEIE
;
A
#
# COMPACT_ATOMS: atom_id res chain seq x y z
N MET A 1 6.80 -5.49 -10.62
CA MET A 1 5.75 -4.56 -10.13
C MET A 1 5.98 -4.36 -8.65
N TYR A 2 5.58 -3.20 -8.11
CA TYR A 2 5.71 -2.91 -6.68
C TYR A 2 4.41 -3.17 -5.96
N GLU A 3 4.49 -3.45 -4.67
CA GLU A 3 3.33 -3.72 -3.82
C GLU A 3 3.46 -3.04 -2.46
N PHE A 4 2.34 -2.95 -1.76
CA PHE A 4 2.36 -2.55 -0.36
C PHE A 4 2.90 -3.69 0.52
N PRO A 5 3.58 -3.39 1.63
CA PRO A 5 3.96 -4.41 2.61
C PRO A 5 2.74 -5.23 3.02
N ASN A 6 2.84 -6.55 2.88
CA ASN A 6 1.72 -7.46 3.08
C ASN A 6 2.15 -8.74 3.81
N LEU A 7 1.16 -9.43 4.38
CA LEU A 7 1.30 -10.69 5.09
C LEU A 7 0.28 -11.67 4.53
N GLU A 8 0.59 -12.97 4.55
CA GLU A 8 -0.36 -13.99 4.14
C GLU A 8 -1.56 -14.08 5.09
N GLY A 9 -2.76 -14.20 4.52
CA GLY A 9 -4.01 -14.32 5.26
C GLY A 9 -4.52 -13.02 5.87
N HIS A 10 -5.67 -13.08 6.55
CA HIS A 10 -6.22 -11.94 7.27
C HIS A 10 -5.60 -11.87 8.64
N ARG A 11 -4.77 -10.83 8.84
CA ARG A 11 -4.07 -10.58 10.10
C ARG A 11 -4.87 -9.65 10.97
N LYS A 12 -4.75 -9.82 12.29
CA LYS A 12 -5.32 -8.87 13.25
C LYS A 12 -4.49 -7.59 13.29
N LYS A 13 -5.06 -6.51 13.83
CA LYS A 13 -4.39 -5.23 14.05
C LYS A 13 -3.06 -5.40 14.80
N GLU A 14 -3.03 -6.25 15.82
CA GLU A 14 -1.85 -6.47 16.66
C GLU A 14 -0.72 -7.14 15.87
N GLU A 15 -1.04 -8.09 15.00
CA GLU A 15 -0.06 -8.75 14.11
C GLU A 15 0.49 -7.77 13.07
N ALA A 16 -0.37 -6.91 12.51
CA ALA A 16 0.07 -5.86 11.59
C ALA A 16 1.01 -4.84 12.27
N LEU A 17 0.70 -4.43 13.50
CA LEU A 17 1.56 -3.56 14.29
C LEU A 17 2.90 -4.22 14.65
N LEU A 18 2.89 -5.51 14.97
CA LEU A 18 4.12 -6.27 15.24
C LEU A 18 5.00 -6.32 13.99
N PHE A 19 4.43 -6.65 12.84
CA PHE A 19 5.15 -6.63 11.57
C PHE A 19 5.78 -5.27 11.29
N VAL A 20 5.04 -4.17 11.48
CA VAL A 20 5.59 -2.80 11.30
C VAL A 20 6.80 -2.53 12.20
N LYS A 21 6.82 -3.08 13.42
CA LYS A 21 7.97 -3.00 14.33
C LYS A 21 9.13 -3.89 13.92
N GLU A 22 8.85 -5.11 13.44
CA GLU A 22 9.86 -6.03 12.93
C GLU A 22 10.56 -5.47 11.68
N ILE A 23 9.83 -4.69 10.89
CA ILE A 23 10.38 -3.95 9.75
C ILE A 23 11.06 -2.62 10.16
N GLY A 24 11.39 -2.47 11.44
CA GLY A 24 12.20 -1.36 11.94
C GLY A 24 11.47 -0.02 12.06
N MET A 25 10.14 0.01 12.00
CA MET A 25 9.35 1.25 12.11
C MET A 25 8.60 1.36 13.43
N SER A 26 8.34 2.59 13.87
CA SER A 26 7.60 2.88 15.10
C SER A 26 6.16 3.29 14.80
N PRO A 27 5.15 2.38 14.91
CA PRO A 27 3.76 2.71 14.60
C PRO A 27 3.12 3.57 15.69
N VAL A 28 2.45 4.64 15.27
CA VAL A 28 1.76 5.64 16.11
C VAL A 28 0.24 5.44 16.09
N ARG A 29 -0.30 5.10 14.91
CA ARG A 29 -1.74 4.92 14.71
C ARG A 29 -2.01 3.87 13.65
N ILE A 30 -3.01 3.04 13.90
CA ILE A 30 -3.53 2.06 12.94
C ILE A 30 -5.00 2.37 12.63
N GLN A 31 -5.37 2.23 11.37
CA GLN A 31 -6.74 2.33 10.88
C GLN A 31 -7.05 1.13 9.98
N GLU A 32 -8.18 0.46 10.23
CA GLU A 32 -8.72 -0.54 9.31
C GLU A 32 -9.24 0.11 8.04
N LEU A 33 -8.88 -0.49 6.91
CA LEU A 33 -9.39 -0.12 5.59
C LEU A 33 -10.49 -1.11 5.19
N GLU A 34 -11.22 -0.77 4.14
CA GLU A 34 -12.24 -1.68 3.62
C GLU A 34 -11.63 -2.99 3.09
N GLY A 35 -12.41 -4.07 3.16
CA GLY A 35 -12.07 -5.29 2.45
C GLY A 35 -12.09 -5.06 0.95
N ALA A 36 -11.13 -5.62 0.23
CA ALA A 36 -11.05 -5.54 -1.23
C ALA A 36 -11.00 -6.94 -1.83
N LYS A 37 -11.55 -7.07 -3.03
CA LYS A 37 -11.53 -8.33 -3.77
C LYS A 37 -10.96 -8.12 -5.15
N HIS A 38 -10.05 -9.00 -5.57
CA HIS A 38 -9.56 -9.02 -6.93
C HIS A 38 -9.72 -10.42 -7.53
N ILE A 39 -10.27 -10.48 -8.73
CA ILE A 39 -10.55 -11.72 -9.44
C ILE A 39 -9.56 -11.85 -10.59
N PHE A 40 -8.69 -12.85 -10.51
CA PHE A 40 -7.85 -13.30 -11.62
C PHE A 40 -8.55 -14.46 -12.35
N SER A 41 -8.09 -14.80 -13.55
CA SER A 41 -8.67 -15.91 -14.33
C SER A 41 -8.65 -17.26 -13.61
N HIS A 42 -7.76 -17.46 -12.63
CA HIS A 42 -7.53 -18.73 -11.96
C HIS A 42 -7.50 -18.63 -10.42
N LYS A 43 -7.67 -17.43 -9.85
CA LYS A 43 -7.57 -17.21 -8.41
C LYS A 43 -8.41 -16.01 -7.99
N GLU A 44 -8.98 -16.07 -6.80
CA GLU A 44 -9.61 -14.93 -6.15
C GLU A 44 -8.76 -14.51 -4.95
N TRP A 45 -8.50 -13.20 -4.83
CA TRP A 45 -7.91 -12.62 -3.64
C TRP A 45 -8.99 -11.86 -2.87
N GLN A 46 -9.11 -12.18 -1.58
CA GLN A 46 -9.90 -11.43 -0.63
C GLN A 46 -8.92 -10.79 0.35
N MET A 47 -8.78 -9.48 0.27
CA MET A 47 -7.77 -8.71 1.00
C MET A 47 -8.43 -7.84 2.04
N ILE A 48 -7.70 -7.59 3.12
CA ILE A 48 -7.97 -6.52 4.09
C ILE A 48 -6.73 -5.62 4.12
N GLY A 49 -6.92 -4.35 4.50
CA GLY A 49 -5.85 -3.38 4.56
C GLY A 49 -5.79 -2.66 5.91
N TYR A 50 -4.59 -2.25 6.29
CA TYR A 50 -4.36 -1.39 7.44
C TYR A 50 -3.54 -0.17 7.01
N MET A 51 -4.01 1.03 7.33
CA MET A 51 -3.22 2.25 7.20
C MET A 51 -2.52 2.51 8.52
N ILE A 52 -1.19 2.53 8.49
CA ILE A 52 -0.36 2.70 9.68
C ILE A 52 0.47 3.98 9.54
N ARG A 53 0.30 4.90 10.49
CA ARG A 53 1.16 6.08 10.61
C ARG A 53 2.34 5.72 11.50
N VAL A 54 3.55 6.04 11.05
CA VAL A 54 4.80 5.82 11.77
C VAL A 54 5.45 7.17 12.15
N GLU A 55 6.18 7.20 13.26
CA GLU A 55 6.79 8.43 13.80
C GLU A 55 8.18 8.72 13.22
N GLU A 56 8.97 7.66 13.04
CA GLU A 56 10.32 7.71 12.51
C GLU A 56 10.46 6.59 11.48
N LEU A 57 11.06 6.90 10.33
CA LEU A 57 11.53 5.88 9.42
C LEU A 57 12.77 5.28 10.09
N GLY A 58 12.75 3.99 10.41
CA GLY A 58 13.93 3.30 10.92
C GLY A 58 15.14 3.70 10.08
N VAL A 59 16.22 4.09 10.74
CA VAL A 59 17.43 4.69 10.15
C VAL A 59 18.14 3.73 9.17
N GLU A 60 17.70 2.48 9.10
CA GLU A 60 18.17 1.48 8.17
C GLU A 60 17.23 1.44 6.96
N GLU A 61 17.76 1.74 5.77
CA GLU A 61 17.13 1.38 4.50
C GLU A 61 16.86 -0.13 4.55
N GLN A 62 15.64 -0.51 4.88
CA GLN A 62 15.28 -1.91 4.85
C GLN A 62 15.31 -2.40 3.41
N GLU A 63 16.12 -3.45 3.18
CA GLU A 63 16.24 -4.08 1.88
C GLU A 63 14.84 -4.44 1.34
N GLY A 64 14.47 -3.85 0.19
CA GLY A 64 13.20 -4.11 -0.47
C GLY A 64 12.05 -3.17 -0.13
N LEU A 65 12.24 -2.19 0.76
CA LEU A 65 11.26 -1.13 1.01
C LEU A 65 11.69 0.21 0.40
N ILE A 66 10.73 0.92 -0.19
CA ILE A 66 10.95 2.24 -0.77
C ILE A 66 9.95 3.20 -0.15
N PHE A 67 10.47 4.27 0.44
CA PHE A 67 9.68 5.42 0.86
C PHE A 67 9.47 6.35 -0.32
N ALA A 68 8.32 6.22 -0.97
CA ALA A 68 7.97 7.01 -2.14
C ALA A 68 6.85 8.01 -1.81
N HIS A 69 6.98 9.23 -2.33
CA HIS A 69 5.86 10.16 -2.36
C HIS A 69 4.80 9.70 -3.37
N SER A 70 3.54 10.06 -3.15
CA SER A 70 2.42 9.63 -4.01
C SER A 70 2.67 9.90 -5.50
N LYS A 71 3.22 11.07 -5.85
CA LYS A 71 3.60 11.41 -7.22
C LYS A 71 4.67 10.47 -7.80
N GLU A 72 5.66 10.11 -7.01
CA GLU A 72 6.71 9.19 -7.44
C GLU A 72 6.17 7.76 -7.62
N MET A 73 5.21 7.35 -6.79
CA MET A 73 4.52 6.07 -6.95
C MET A 73 3.72 6.02 -8.26
N GLU A 74 3.14 7.13 -8.69
CA GLU A 74 2.44 7.20 -9.97
C GLU A 74 3.38 7.09 -11.18
N GLU A 75 4.57 7.66 -11.10
CA GLU A 75 5.48 7.75 -12.24
C GLU A 75 6.49 6.59 -12.32
N ARG A 76 7.00 6.12 -11.17
CA ARG A 76 8.17 5.22 -11.11
C ARG A 76 7.88 3.84 -10.53
N TYR A 77 6.88 3.74 -9.66
CA TYR A 77 6.59 2.50 -8.92
C TYR A 77 5.21 1.95 -9.27
N PRO A 78 5.05 1.29 -10.44
CA PRO A 78 3.75 0.79 -10.85
C PRO A 78 3.22 -0.28 -9.88
N ILE A 79 2.06 0.03 -9.29
CA ILE A 79 1.30 -0.86 -8.40
C ILE A 79 0.22 -1.59 -9.21
N PRO A 80 0.08 -2.93 -9.06
CA PRO A 80 -0.99 -3.70 -9.68
C PRO A 80 -2.38 -3.17 -9.33
N THR A 81 -3.31 -3.26 -10.28
CA THR A 81 -4.72 -2.85 -10.08
C THR A 81 -5.43 -3.64 -8.98
N ALA A 82 -4.92 -4.82 -8.62
CA ALA A 82 -5.38 -5.58 -7.45
C ALA A 82 -5.36 -4.75 -6.16
N PHE A 83 -4.40 -3.85 -6.00
CA PHE A 83 -4.29 -2.99 -4.81
C PHE A 83 -4.99 -1.63 -4.97
N GLY A 84 -5.73 -1.41 -6.06
CA GLY A 84 -6.33 -0.11 -6.36
C GLY A 84 -7.38 0.35 -5.35
N ALA A 85 -8.01 -0.58 -4.62
CA ALA A 85 -8.89 -0.21 -3.51
C ALA A 85 -8.15 0.56 -2.40
N TYR A 86 -6.84 0.37 -2.27
CA TYR A 86 -6.03 0.96 -1.21
C TYR A 86 -5.31 2.25 -1.63
N THR A 87 -5.12 2.49 -2.93
CA THR A 87 -4.40 3.68 -3.42
C THR A 87 -5.09 4.99 -3.10
N LYS A 88 -6.43 4.99 -2.98
CA LYS A 88 -7.22 6.16 -2.56
C LYS A 88 -6.85 6.69 -1.17
N TYR A 89 -6.40 5.81 -0.26
CA TYR A 89 -5.97 6.20 1.09
C TYR A 89 -4.60 6.89 1.09
N MET A 90 -3.80 6.66 0.05
CA MET A 90 -2.48 7.23 -0.13
C MET A 90 -2.48 8.43 -1.10
N LYS A 91 -3.66 8.82 -1.62
CA LYS A 91 -3.83 9.82 -2.68
C LYS A 91 -2.98 9.50 -3.92
N ILE A 92 -2.89 8.22 -4.27
CA ILE A 92 -2.21 7.71 -5.47
C ILE A 92 -3.28 7.41 -6.52
N ARG A 93 -3.08 7.90 -7.74
CA ARG A 93 -3.95 7.63 -8.90
C ARG A 93 -3.47 6.39 -9.65
N LEU A 94 -4.40 5.54 -10.10
CA LEU A 94 -4.08 4.33 -10.88
C LEU A 94 -4.86 4.25 -12.20
N GLY A 95 -4.28 3.57 -13.18
CA GLY A 95 -4.95 3.30 -14.46
C GLY A 95 -5.33 4.58 -15.21
N ASN A 96 -6.58 4.65 -15.69
CA ASN A 96 -7.08 5.76 -16.51
C ASN A 96 -7.13 7.10 -15.75
N GLU A 97 -7.21 7.09 -14.42
CA GLU A 97 -7.20 8.30 -13.59
C GLU A 97 -5.88 9.10 -13.71
N LYS A 98 -4.79 8.46 -14.16
CA LYS A 98 -3.51 9.15 -14.42
C LYS A 98 -3.58 10.05 -15.66
N TYR A 99 -4.50 9.79 -16.59
CA TYR A 99 -4.53 10.44 -17.90
C TYR A 99 -5.59 11.55 -18.03
N GLU A 100 -6.58 11.60 -17.13
CA GLU A 100 -7.68 12.59 -17.16
C GLU A 100 -7.25 14.06 -16.95
N GLN A 101 -6.00 14.33 -16.53
CA GLN A 101 -5.48 15.70 -16.39
C GLN A 101 -4.42 16.09 -17.42
N LYS A 102 -4.00 15.18 -18.31
CA LYS A 102 -3.03 15.53 -19.37
C LYS A 102 -3.66 16.19 -20.60
N GLU A 103 -4.99 16.26 -20.67
CA GLU A 103 -5.70 16.88 -21.80
C GLU A 103 -6.11 18.35 -21.54
N ILE A 104 -5.67 18.94 -20.42
CA ILE A 104 -5.86 20.37 -20.12
C ILE A 104 -4.52 20.99 -19.74
N GLU A 105 -3.58 21.05 -20.69
CA GLU A 105 -2.45 21.98 -20.69
C GLU A 105 -2.31 22.63 -22.07
#